data_AF-A0A821N586-F1
#
_entry.id   AF-A0A821N586-F1
#
_cell.length_a   1.000
_cell.length_b   1.000
_cell.length_c   1.000
_cell.angle_alpha   90.00
_cell.angle_beta   90.00
_cell.angle_gamma   90.00
#
_symmetry.space_group_name_H-M   'P 1'
#
loop_
_entity.id
_entity.type
_entity.pdbx_description
1 polymer ?
#
loop_
_entity_poly.entity_id
_entity_poly.type
_entity_poly.pdbx_seq_one_letter_code
_entity_poly.pdbx_strand_id
1 'polypeptide(L)'
;KDIKNLNEKLNQIQIDLNVHKSHAKMILPPIKMVIPPIKFNSQIQTSFEHDIHIEKEYFPNGTLLCHEHQIKLNEFYGKRNQKWRLAYKATRDGFSSTDFYRCCDSKGPTLTVIQSSSGHLFGGFSLTNWKSHDNWQWLTDKDAFLFTLINPHKILPTKYQINAKGQNAIGCKANMGPTFGLWDICVYSN
;
A
#
# COMPACT_ATOMS: atom_id res chain seq x y z
N LYS A 1 17.46 -28.81 26.57
CA LYS A 1 16.49 -28.57 27.67
C LYS A 1 15.97 -27.12 27.63
N ASP A 2 15.99 -26.46 26.47
CA ASP A 2 16.17 -24.99 26.43
C ASP A 2 15.01 -24.20 25.81
N ILE A 3 14.08 -24.85 25.11
CA ILE A 3 12.90 -24.16 24.52
C ILE A 3 11.88 -23.81 25.62
N LYS A 4 11.73 -24.66 26.64
CA LYS A 4 10.79 -24.43 27.74
C LYS A 4 11.19 -23.22 28.61
N ASN A 5 12.50 -23.06 28.86
CA ASN A 5 13.06 -21.94 29.61
C ASN A 5 12.95 -20.61 28.84
N LEU A 6 13.05 -20.64 27.50
CA LEU A 6 12.88 -19.44 26.68
C LEU A 6 11.42 -18.96 26.68
N ASN A 7 10.47 -19.88 26.58
CA ASN A 7 9.04 -19.55 26.64
C ASN A 7 8.61 -19.03 28.01
N GLU A 8 9.17 -19.57 29.10
CA GLU A 8 8.94 -19.03 30.46
C GLU A 8 9.52 -17.62 30.61
N LYS A 9 10.73 -17.36 30.11
CA LYS A 9 11.33 -16.02 30.13
C LYS A 9 10.57 -15.00 29.28
N LEU A 10 10.09 -15.40 28.10
CA LEU A 10 9.28 -14.52 27.24
C LEU A 10 7.92 -14.19 27.87
N ASN A 11 7.27 -15.17 28.51
CA ASN A 11 6.02 -14.93 29.23
C ASN A 11 6.21 -14.01 30.43
N GLN A 12 7.33 -14.14 31.17
CA GLN A 12 7.64 -13.26 32.29
C GLN A 12 7.85 -11.81 31.83
N ILE A 13 8.59 -11.59 30.73
CA ILE A 13 8.79 -10.26 30.14
C ILE A 13 7.46 -9.64 29.68
N GLN A 14 6.56 -10.44 29.09
CA GLN A 14 5.26 -9.96 28.64
C GLN A 14 4.34 -9.57 29.80
N ILE A 15 4.41 -10.30 30.93
CA ILE A 15 3.68 -9.98 32.16
C ILE A 15 4.19 -8.65 32.75
N ASP A 16 5.52 -8.47 32.86
CA ASP A 16 6.12 -7.25 33.42
C ASP A 16 5.79 -6.00 32.58
N LEU A 17 5.75 -6.13 31.25
CA LEU A 17 5.32 -5.07 30.34
C LEU A 17 3.84 -4.69 30.48
N ASN A 18 2.98 -5.64 30.86
CA ASN A 18 1.56 -5.40 31.06
C ASN A 18 1.27 -4.82 32.46
N VAL A 19 2.04 -5.21 33.49
CA VAL A 19 1.96 -4.60 34.84
C VAL A 19 2.34 -3.12 34.79
N HIS A 20 3.33 -2.75 33.96
CA HIS A 20 3.76 -1.35 33.81
C HIS A 20 2.78 -0.43 33.04
N LYS A 21 1.72 -0.95 32.41
CA LYS A 21 0.75 -0.12 31.67
C LYS A 21 -0.33 0.52 32.54
N SER A 22 -0.43 0.13 33.81
CA SER A 22 -1.33 0.76 34.78
C SER A 22 -0.53 1.76 35.62
N HIS A 23 -0.65 3.05 35.29
CA HIS A 23 -0.15 4.20 36.06
C HIS A 23 1.37 4.42 36.10
N ALA A 24 1.92 5.10 35.08
CA ALA A 24 3.01 6.09 35.26
C ALA A 24 3.28 6.87 33.97
N LYS A 25 2.94 8.17 33.96
CA LYS A 25 3.60 9.14 33.09
C LYS A 25 5.00 9.37 33.65
N MET A 26 6.04 8.86 33.00
CA MET A 26 7.42 9.24 33.30
C MET A 26 8.24 9.20 32.02
N ILE A 27 8.74 10.37 31.61
CA ILE A 27 9.68 10.50 30.50
C ILE A 27 11.00 9.89 30.99
N LEU A 28 11.36 8.71 30.48
CA LEU A 28 12.68 8.12 30.69
C LEU A 28 13.66 8.71 29.66
N PRO A 29 14.91 9.06 30.06
CA PRO A 29 15.94 9.42 29.09
C PRO A 29 16.33 8.20 28.24
N PRO A 30 16.86 8.41 27.01
CA PRO A 30 17.17 7.32 26.09
C PRO A 30 18.27 6.41 26.68
N ILE A 31 17.90 5.18 27.01
CA ILE A 31 18.85 4.13 27.37
C ILE A 31 19.65 3.77 26.11
N LYS A 32 20.93 4.11 26.07
CA LYS A 32 21.87 3.52 25.10
C LYS A 32 22.11 2.06 25.50
N MET A 33 21.42 1.12 24.87
CA MET A 33 21.77 -0.29 24.96
C MET A 33 23.04 -0.55 24.15
N VAL A 34 24.16 -0.75 24.84
CA VAL A 34 25.35 -1.37 24.23
C VAL A 34 25.15 -2.87 24.29
N ILE A 35 24.73 -3.47 23.19
CA ILE A 35 24.60 -4.93 23.06
C ILE A 35 26.02 -5.49 22.83
N PRO A 36 26.53 -6.41 23.67
CA PRO A 36 27.83 -7.03 23.44
C PRO A 36 27.82 -7.87 22.14
N PRO A 37 28.94 -7.97 21.42
CA PRO A 37 28.99 -8.70 20.15
C PRO A 37 28.71 -10.18 20.38
N ILE A 38 27.57 -10.64 19.86
CA ILE A 38 27.22 -12.05 19.84
C ILE A 38 28.13 -12.72 18.80
N LYS A 39 29.04 -13.59 19.25
CA LYS A 39 29.82 -14.43 18.33
C LYS A 39 28.91 -15.53 17.78
N PHE A 40 28.41 -15.34 16.55
CA PHE A 40 27.66 -16.35 15.83
C PHE A 40 28.60 -17.38 15.18
N ASN A 41 28.20 -18.65 15.24
CA ASN A 41 28.88 -19.74 14.57
C ASN A 41 28.70 -19.60 13.04
N SER A 42 29.77 -19.76 12.27
CA SER A 42 29.81 -19.48 10.82
C SER A 42 28.81 -20.32 10.00
N GLN A 43 28.43 -21.51 10.49
CA GLN A 43 27.42 -22.36 9.84
C GLN A 43 25.98 -21.87 10.04
N ILE A 44 25.69 -21.21 11.17
CA ILE A 44 24.37 -20.62 11.43
C ILE A 44 24.25 -19.26 10.73
N GLN A 45 25.37 -18.55 10.58
CA GLN A 45 25.44 -17.31 9.82
C GLN A 45 25.09 -17.53 8.34
N THR A 46 25.57 -18.62 7.72
CA THR A 46 25.20 -18.96 6.33
C THR A 46 23.73 -19.32 6.13
N SER A 47 23.07 -19.93 7.14
CA SER A 47 21.64 -20.25 7.05
C SER A 47 20.75 -19.04 7.34
N PHE A 48 21.18 -18.11 8.21
CA PHE A 48 20.42 -16.89 8.50
C PHE A 48 20.61 -15.81 7.43
N GLU A 49 21.78 -15.73 6.78
CA GLU A 49 22.02 -14.80 5.67
C GLU A 49 21.38 -15.29 4.36
N HIS A 50 21.21 -16.60 4.15
CA HIS A 50 20.46 -17.12 2.99
C HIS A 50 18.96 -16.84 3.06
N ASP A 51 18.39 -16.64 4.25
CA ASP A 51 17.00 -16.23 4.42
C ASP A 51 16.79 -14.69 4.31
N ILE A 52 17.86 -13.92 4.04
CA ILE A 52 17.84 -12.43 4.04
C ILE A 52 17.91 -11.80 2.62
N HIS A 53 18.03 -12.58 1.54
CA HIS A 53 18.10 -12.01 0.17
C HIS A 53 17.12 -12.59 -0.85
N ILE A 54 15.91 -12.92 -0.41
CA ILE A 54 14.77 -12.67 -1.31
C ILE A 54 14.30 -11.26 -0.98
N GLU A 55 14.89 -10.24 -1.63
CA GLU A 55 14.17 -8.98 -1.77
C GLU A 55 12.81 -9.37 -2.34
N LYS A 56 11.77 -9.32 -1.50
CA LYS A 56 10.41 -9.42 -2.00
C LYS A 56 10.28 -8.24 -2.95
N GLU A 57 10.30 -8.50 -4.25
CA GLU A 57 10.09 -7.46 -5.24
C GLU A 57 8.70 -6.84 -4.96
N TYR A 58 8.72 -5.63 -4.40
CA TYR A 58 7.51 -4.90 -4.03
C TYR A 58 7.03 -4.17 -5.28
N PHE A 59 5.78 -4.41 -5.69
CA PHE A 59 5.26 -3.99 -7.01
C PHE A 59 6.23 -4.31 -8.15
N PRO A 60 6.34 -5.59 -8.56
CA PRO A 60 7.32 -5.98 -9.58
C PRO A 60 7.17 -5.18 -10.87
N ASN A 61 8.29 -4.72 -11.43
CA ASN A 61 8.39 -3.79 -12.56
C ASN A 61 7.86 -2.35 -12.32
N GLY A 62 7.36 -2.05 -11.12
CA GLY A 62 6.97 -0.72 -10.70
C GLY A 62 8.17 0.07 -10.18
N THR A 63 8.27 1.34 -10.56
CA THR A 63 9.36 2.23 -10.09
C THR A 63 8.86 3.40 -9.25
N LEU A 64 7.55 3.54 -9.10
CA LEU A 64 6.93 4.69 -8.43
C LEU A 64 6.78 4.48 -6.91
N LEU A 65 6.63 3.23 -6.48
CA LEU A 65 6.25 2.87 -5.12
C LEU A 65 7.40 2.12 -4.44
N CYS A 66 7.63 2.42 -3.15
CA CYS A 66 8.57 1.71 -2.31
C CYS A 66 7.85 0.65 -1.45
N HIS A 67 8.63 -0.08 -0.65
CA HIS A 67 8.12 -1.10 0.28
C HIS A 67 7.05 -0.55 1.24
N GLU A 68 7.28 0.63 1.82
CA GLU A 68 6.35 1.27 2.77
C GLU A 68 4.99 1.58 2.14
N HIS A 69 5.00 2.06 0.89
CA HIS A 69 3.78 2.27 0.13
C HIS A 69 3.00 0.97 -0.06
N GLN A 70 3.67 -0.15 -0.34
CA GLN A 70 2.99 -1.45 -0.46
C GLN A 70 2.32 -1.87 0.85
N ILE A 71 3.00 -1.70 1.99
CA ILE A 71 2.41 -2.01 3.30
C ILE A 71 1.11 -1.23 3.49
N LYS A 72 1.12 0.08 3.21
CA LYS A 72 -0.05 0.94 3.39
C LYS A 72 -1.18 0.63 2.41
N LEU A 73 -0.87 0.40 1.14
CA LEU A 73 -1.87 0.03 0.14
C LEU A 73 -2.51 -1.34 0.45
N ASN A 74 -1.73 -2.29 0.96
CA ASN A 74 -2.24 -3.59 1.44
C ASN A 74 -3.13 -3.46 2.68
N GLU A 75 -2.79 -2.54 3.59
CA GLU A 75 -3.62 -2.18 4.75
C GLU A 75 -4.95 -1.59 4.30
N PHE A 76 -4.94 -0.64 3.35
CA PHE A 76 -6.14 -0.02 2.80
C PHE A 76 -7.07 -1.01 2.11
N TYR A 77 -6.49 -1.94 1.35
CA TYR A 77 -7.19 -3.05 0.69
C TYR A 77 -7.72 -4.10 1.68
N GLY A 78 -7.18 -4.15 2.91
CA GLY A 78 -7.61 -5.10 3.95
C GLY A 78 -6.93 -6.47 3.88
N LYS A 79 -5.85 -6.64 3.11
CA LYS A 79 -5.10 -7.89 3.01
C LYS A 79 -3.59 -7.64 3.04
N ARG A 80 -2.99 -7.92 4.19
CA ARG A 80 -1.56 -7.66 4.49
C ARG A 80 -0.59 -8.27 3.47
N ASN A 81 -0.88 -9.48 2.99
CA ASN A 81 -0.03 -10.22 2.04
C ASN A 81 -0.54 -10.10 0.58
N GLN A 82 -1.25 -9.02 0.24
CA GLN A 82 -1.70 -8.78 -1.12
C GLN A 82 -0.50 -8.57 -2.06
N LYS A 83 -0.57 -9.21 -3.23
CA LYS A 83 0.40 -9.04 -4.32
C LYS A 83 -0.29 -8.31 -5.46
N TRP A 84 0.40 -7.34 -6.03
CA TRP A 84 -0.09 -6.55 -7.15
C TRP A 84 0.75 -6.86 -8.39
N ARG A 85 0.09 -6.87 -9.54
CA ARG A 85 0.75 -6.99 -10.84
C ARG A 85 0.61 -5.66 -11.57
N LEU A 86 1.72 -5.10 -12.06
CA LEU A 86 1.70 -3.89 -12.86
C LEU A 86 0.98 -4.13 -14.18
N ALA A 87 -0.21 -3.55 -14.34
CA ALA A 87 -0.99 -3.62 -15.58
C ALA A 87 -0.64 -2.49 -16.56
N TYR A 88 -0.42 -1.29 -16.04
CA TYR A 88 -0.19 -0.06 -16.80
C TYR A 88 0.85 0.82 -16.10
N LYS A 89 1.73 1.46 -16.88
CA LYS A 89 2.65 2.50 -16.43
C LYS A 89 2.77 3.54 -17.54
N ALA A 90 2.34 4.77 -17.28
CA ALA A 90 2.28 5.82 -18.31
C ALA A 90 3.61 6.07 -19.04
N THR A 91 4.74 6.04 -18.32
CA THR A 91 6.08 6.21 -18.92
C THR A 91 6.55 5.02 -19.77
N ARG A 92 5.87 3.87 -19.69
CA ARG A 92 6.13 2.68 -20.52
C ARG A 92 5.10 2.55 -21.65
N ASP A 93 3.82 2.75 -21.32
CA ASP A 93 2.70 2.40 -22.19
C ASP A 93 2.10 3.61 -22.93
N GLY A 94 2.49 4.83 -22.56
CA GLY A 94 1.92 6.08 -23.07
C GLY A 94 1.00 6.76 -22.05
N PHE A 95 0.79 8.08 -22.20
CA PHE A 95 0.00 8.91 -21.28
C PHE A 95 -1.45 9.12 -21.73
N SER A 96 -1.87 8.53 -22.86
CA SER A 96 -3.23 8.73 -23.36
C SER A 96 -4.25 7.87 -22.62
N SER A 97 -5.52 8.29 -22.65
CA SER A 97 -6.63 7.48 -22.14
C SER A 97 -6.75 6.14 -22.89
N THR A 98 -6.47 6.12 -24.19
CA THR A 98 -6.45 4.90 -25.01
C THR A 98 -5.38 3.92 -24.54
N ASP A 99 -4.19 4.40 -24.18
CA ASP A 99 -3.13 3.55 -23.61
C ASP A 99 -3.56 2.92 -22.28
N PHE A 100 -4.21 3.72 -21.42
CA PHE A 100 -4.77 3.22 -20.17
C PHE A 100 -5.81 2.11 -20.42
N TYR A 101 -6.83 2.33 -21.25
CA TYR A 101 -7.84 1.29 -21.50
C TYR A 101 -7.26 0.06 -22.19
N ARG A 102 -6.35 0.22 -23.16
CA ARG A 102 -5.63 -0.93 -23.76
C ARG A 102 -4.96 -1.79 -22.70
N CYS A 103 -4.43 -1.17 -21.65
CA CYS A 103 -3.72 -1.85 -20.57
C CYS A 103 -4.61 -2.28 -19.39
N CYS A 104 -5.77 -1.67 -19.15
CA CYS A 104 -6.56 -1.85 -17.92
C CYS A 104 -8.00 -2.33 -18.12
N ASP A 105 -8.54 -2.28 -19.35
CA ASP A 105 -9.91 -2.71 -19.63
C ASP A 105 -10.12 -4.17 -19.19
N SER A 106 -11.19 -4.42 -18.45
CA SER A 106 -11.59 -5.76 -17.99
C SER A 106 -10.55 -6.49 -17.13
N LYS A 107 -9.63 -5.74 -16.47
CA LYS A 107 -8.59 -6.28 -15.57
C LYS A 107 -8.86 -6.01 -14.08
N GLY A 108 -10.10 -5.70 -13.70
CA GLY A 108 -10.47 -5.46 -12.29
C GLY A 108 -10.20 -6.67 -11.39
N PRO A 109 -10.05 -6.48 -10.06
CA PRO A 109 -9.89 -5.22 -9.32
C PRO A 109 -8.58 -4.49 -9.62
N THR A 110 -8.59 -3.15 -9.57
CA THR A 110 -7.41 -2.32 -9.87
C THR A 110 -7.11 -1.30 -8.77
N LEU A 111 -5.82 -1.02 -8.60
CA LEU A 111 -5.29 0.04 -7.76
C LEU A 111 -4.53 1.03 -8.65
N THR A 112 -5.05 2.25 -8.78
CA THR A 112 -4.46 3.30 -9.62
C THR A 112 -3.69 4.27 -8.73
N VAL A 113 -2.41 4.48 -9.02
CA VAL A 113 -1.57 5.47 -8.35
C VAL A 113 -1.16 6.55 -9.35
N ILE A 114 -1.32 7.80 -8.93
CA ILE A 114 -1.00 9.00 -9.69
C ILE A 114 0.11 9.74 -8.96
N GLN A 115 1.10 10.19 -9.73
CA GLN A 115 2.12 11.12 -9.27
C GLN A 115 1.86 12.50 -9.88
N SER A 116 1.71 13.54 -9.06
CA SER A 116 1.64 14.91 -9.56
C SER A 116 3.02 15.42 -9.99
N SER A 117 3.05 16.51 -10.74
CA SER A 117 4.30 17.24 -11.07
C SER A 117 5.06 17.73 -9.82
N SER A 118 4.35 17.93 -8.71
CA SER A 118 4.90 18.27 -7.40
C SER A 118 5.33 17.07 -6.56
N GLY A 119 5.29 15.85 -7.11
CA GLY A 119 5.74 14.63 -6.43
C GLY A 119 4.76 14.05 -5.41
N HIS A 120 3.52 14.53 -5.36
CA HIS A 120 2.48 13.95 -4.49
C HIS A 120 1.98 12.63 -5.06
N LEU A 121 1.70 11.67 -4.17
CA LEU A 121 1.23 10.34 -4.51
C LEU A 121 -0.16 10.13 -3.93
N PHE A 122 -1.13 9.90 -4.81
CA PHE A 122 -2.54 9.69 -4.47
C PHE A 122 -3.20 8.85 -5.56
N GLY A 123 -4.45 8.47 -5.35
CA GLY A 123 -5.16 7.68 -6.35
C GLY A 123 -6.43 7.04 -5.81
N GLY A 124 -6.84 5.96 -6.48
CA GLY A 124 -8.07 5.25 -6.17
C GLY A 124 -7.97 3.76 -6.42
N PHE A 125 -8.78 3.01 -5.69
CA PHE A 125 -9.03 1.59 -5.89
C PHE A 125 -10.44 1.42 -6.47
N SER A 126 -10.58 0.45 -7.37
CA SER A 126 -11.86 -0.03 -7.85
C SER A 126 -11.89 -1.56 -7.90
N LEU A 127 -12.98 -2.12 -7.40
CA LEU A 127 -13.34 -3.53 -7.59
C LEU A 127 -13.92 -3.77 -8.99
N THR A 128 -14.63 -2.78 -9.53
CA THR A 128 -15.27 -2.85 -10.84
C THR A 128 -14.24 -2.82 -11.98
N ASN A 129 -14.60 -3.46 -13.09
CA ASN A 129 -13.81 -3.40 -14.32
C ASN A 129 -13.91 -2.02 -14.97
N TRP A 130 -12.76 -1.47 -15.39
CA TRP A 130 -12.75 -0.41 -16.38
C TRP A 130 -13.35 -0.94 -17.68
N LYS A 131 -14.14 -0.10 -18.34
CA LYS A 131 -14.72 -0.40 -19.65
C LYS A 131 -14.68 0.83 -20.54
N SER A 132 -14.13 0.67 -21.73
CA SER A 132 -14.14 1.75 -22.72
C SER A 132 -15.57 1.94 -23.26
N HIS A 133 -16.23 3.00 -22.84
CA HIS A 133 -17.57 3.38 -23.33
C HIS A 133 -17.51 4.60 -24.24
N ASP A 134 -18.29 4.62 -25.32
CA ASP A 134 -18.38 5.78 -26.22
C ASP A 134 -18.91 7.03 -25.48
N ASN A 135 -19.94 6.81 -24.67
CA ASN A 135 -20.55 7.82 -23.81
C ASN A 135 -20.07 7.70 -22.38
N TRP A 136 -20.16 8.80 -21.63
CA TRP A 136 -19.84 8.81 -20.21
C TRP A 136 -20.72 7.83 -19.44
N GLN A 137 -20.11 6.98 -18.61
CA GLN A 137 -20.80 6.04 -17.74
C GLN A 137 -20.29 6.16 -16.30
N TRP A 138 -21.24 6.24 -15.37
CA TRP A 138 -20.98 6.10 -13.95
C TRP A 138 -21.23 4.66 -13.53
N LEU A 139 -20.24 4.05 -12.90
CA LEU A 139 -20.33 2.70 -12.36
C LEU A 139 -20.46 2.75 -10.84
N THR A 140 -21.28 1.83 -10.32
CA THR A 140 -21.41 1.62 -8.89
C THR A 140 -20.31 0.71 -8.39
N ASP A 141 -19.60 1.13 -7.35
CA ASP A 141 -18.57 0.34 -6.68
C ASP A 141 -18.54 0.71 -5.20
N LYS A 142 -19.12 -0.15 -4.36
CA LYS A 142 -19.23 0.08 -2.90
C LYS A 142 -17.89 -0.08 -2.18
N ASP A 143 -16.95 -0.79 -2.79
CA ASP A 143 -15.64 -1.08 -2.22
C ASP A 143 -14.57 -0.14 -2.79
N ALA A 144 -14.93 0.75 -3.72
CA ALA A 144 -14.06 1.79 -4.23
C ALA A 144 -13.74 2.83 -3.16
N PHE A 145 -12.47 3.22 -3.13
CA PHE A 145 -11.95 4.22 -2.20
C PHE A 145 -10.86 5.05 -2.87
N LEU A 146 -10.68 6.27 -2.38
CA LEU A 146 -9.55 7.12 -2.69
C LEU A 146 -8.48 6.98 -1.61
N PHE A 147 -7.26 7.39 -1.93
CA PHE A 147 -6.21 7.48 -0.94
C PHE A 147 -5.19 8.56 -1.28
N THR A 148 -4.48 9.02 -0.26
CA THR A 148 -3.20 9.72 -0.39
C THR A 148 -2.11 8.94 0.31
N LEU A 149 -0.90 8.94 -0.26
CA LEU A 149 0.33 8.42 0.34
C LEU A 149 1.27 9.58 0.67
N ILE A 150 1.40 10.55 -0.24
CA ILE A 150 2.21 11.76 -0.09
C ILE A 150 1.37 12.95 -0.55
N ASN A 151 1.27 13.99 0.27
CA ASN A 151 0.45 15.19 0.03
C ASN A 151 1.14 16.46 0.58
N PRO A 152 0.76 17.66 0.11
CA PRO A 152 1.43 18.90 0.50
C PRO A 152 1.22 19.27 1.97
N HIS A 153 0.21 18.67 2.62
CA HIS A 153 -0.15 18.96 4.01
C HIS A 153 0.52 18.01 5.01
N LYS A 154 1.40 17.11 4.54
CA LYS A 154 2.11 16.11 5.38
C LYS A 154 1.15 15.24 6.20
N ILE A 155 -0.08 15.07 5.70
CA ILE A 155 -1.04 14.14 6.29
C ILE A 155 -0.50 12.74 6.06
N LEU A 156 -0.56 11.89 7.09
CA LEU A 156 -0.16 10.49 6.97
C LEU A 156 -0.96 9.79 5.86
N PRO A 157 -0.45 8.68 5.28
CA PRO A 157 -1.21 7.92 4.31
C PRO A 157 -2.64 7.65 4.80
N THR A 158 -3.63 8.10 4.05
CA THR A 158 -5.04 8.11 4.45
C THR A 158 -5.92 7.56 3.34
N LYS A 159 -6.90 6.72 3.72
CA LYS A 159 -7.94 6.18 2.86
C LYS A 159 -9.24 6.96 3.05
N TYR A 160 -9.93 7.27 1.95
CA TYR A 160 -11.24 7.92 1.93
C TYR A 160 -12.23 7.05 1.19
N GLN A 161 -13.34 6.71 1.85
CA GLN A 161 -14.45 6.04 1.18
C GLN A 161 -15.15 7.06 0.27
N ILE A 162 -15.42 6.70 -1.00
CA ILE A 162 -16.05 7.63 -1.95
C ILE A 162 -17.47 8.00 -1.49
N ASN A 163 -18.33 6.99 -1.30
CA ASN A 163 -19.60 7.14 -0.60
C ASN A 163 -20.09 5.77 -0.10
N ALA A 164 -21.00 5.79 0.86
CA ALA A 164 -21.50 4.56 1.51
C ALA A 164 -22.30 3.64 0.56
N LYS A 165 -22.86 4.18 -0.53
CA LYS A 165 -23.67 3.42 -1.49
C LYS A 165 -22.88 2.93 -2.70
N GLY A 166 -21.62 3.37 -2.86
CA GLY A 166 -20.80 3.16 -4.05
C GLY A 166 -21.34 3.82 -5.33
N GLN A 167 -22.40 4.62 -5.26
CA GLN A 167 -23.06 5.18 -6.45
C GLN A 167 -22.14 6.19 -7.13
N ASN A 168 -22.03 6.12 -8.46
CA ASN A 168 -21.16 7.00 -9.25
C ASN A 168 -19.70 7.03 -8.75
N ALA A 169 -19.22 5.89 -8.25
CA ALA A 169 -17.88 5.79 -7.69
C ALA A 169 -16.81 5.84 -8.77
N ILE A 170 -17.08 5.26 -9.95
CA ILE A 170 -16.11 5.16 -11.05
C ILE A 170 -16.70 5.78 -12.31
N GLY A 171 -15.95 6.68 -12.94
CA GLY A 171 -16.29 7.26 -14.22
C GLY A 171 -15.51 6.57 -15.34
N CYS A 172 -16.21 6.12 -16.38
CA CYS A 172 -15.61 5.51 -17.56
C CYS A 172 -16.07 6.22 -18.84
N LYS A 173 -15.12 6.51 -19.72
CA LYS A 173 -15.35 6.97 -21.09
C LYS A 173 -14.07 6.74 -21.90
N ALA A 174 -14.20 6.23 -23.12
CA ALA A 174 -13.08 5.79 -23.97
C ALA A 174 -11.95 6.82 -24.12
N ASN A 175 -12.28 8.10 -24.14
CA ASN A 175 -11.33 9.20 -24.29
C ASN A 175 -10.96 9.92 -22.98
N MET A 176 -11.36 9.39 -21.82
CA MET A 176 -11.01 9.92 -20.49
C MET A 176 -10.22 8.88 -19.71
N GLY A 177 -9.19 9.31 -18.99
CA GLY A 177 -8.45 8.41 -18.10
C GLY A 177 -9.29 7.97 -16.90
N PRO A 178 -8.67 7.31 -15.91
CA PRO A 178 -9.38 6.86 -14.73
C PRO A 178 -10.01 8.03 -13.96
N THR A 179 -11.31 7.91 -13.67
CA THR A 179 -12.08 8.87 -12.86
C THR A 179 -12.69 8.18 -11.66
N PHE A 180 -12.56 8.81 -10.49
CA PHE A 180 -13.09 8.32 -9.23
C PHE A 180 -13.90 9.40 -8.51
N GLY A 181 -14.90 8.98 -7.74
CA GLY A 181 -15.61 9.78 -6.75
C GLY A 181 -16.27 11.04 -7.28
N LEU A 182 -17.13 10.92 -8.29
CA LEU A 182 -17.84 12.10 -8.83
C LEU A 182 -16.91 13.29 -9.15
N TRP A 183 -15.79 13.01 -9.83
CA TRP A 183 -14.75 13.97 -10.22
C TRP A 183 -13.74 14.36 -9.13
N ASP A 184 -13.73 13.71 -7.96
CA ASP A 184 -12.66 13.87 -6.96
C ASP A 184 -11.27 13.62 -7.55
N ILE A 185 -11.17 12.62 -8.43
CA ILE A 185 -9.99 12.38 -9.25
C ILE A 185 -10.46 12.20 -10.69
N CYS A 186 -9.88 12.95 -11.61
CA CYS A 186 -10.05 12.75 -13.05
C CYS A 186 -8.71 12.97 -13.75
N VAL A 187 -8.23 11.93 -14.45
CA VAL A 187 -7.02 12.03 -15.27
C VAL A 187 -7.44 12.25 -16.71
N TYR A 188 -7.12 13.42 -17.25
CA TYR A 188 -7.34 13.72 -18.67
C TYR A 188 -6.23 13.09 -19.51
N SER A 189 -6.56 12.74 -20.76
CA SER A 189 -5.53 12.44 -21.75
C SER A 189 -4.70 13.70 -21.99
N ASN A 190 -3.38 13.55 -22.05
CA ASN A 190 -2.53 14.52 -22.74
C ASN A 190 -2.81 14.49 -24.25
#